data_AF-A0A3D2S3K7-F1
#
_entry.id   AF-A0A3D2S3K7-F1
#
_cell.length_a   1.000
_cell.length_b   1.000
_cell.length_c   1.000
_cell.angle_alpha   90.00
_cell.angle_beta   90.00
_cell.angle_gamma   90.00
#
_symmetry.space_group_name_H-M   'P 1'
#
loop_
_entity.id
_entity.type
_entity.pdbx_description
1 polymer ?
#
loop_
_entity_poly.entity_id
_entity_poly.type
_entity_poly.pdbx_seq_one_letter_code
_entity_poly.pdbx_strand_id
1 'polypeptide(L)' 'MSNTQLEGKVAIVTGGRGGIGRGICERFSKEGASVISADLVKGKGGLPINVDFEL' A
#
# COMPACT_ATOMS: atom_id res chain seq x y z
N MET A 1 -8.93 -15.41 10.92
CA MET A 1 -7.65 -15.15 11.62
C MET A 1 -7.23 -13.72 11.30
N SER A 2 -6.89 -12.92 12.30
CA SER A 2 -6.26 -11.60 12.11
C SER A 2 -4.76 -11.81 11.86
N ASN A 3 -4.34 -11.88 10.59
CA ASN A 3 -2.93 -12.07 10.24
C ASN A 3 -2.24 -10.69 10.19
N THR A 4 -1.58 -10.31 11.28
CA THR A 4 -0.88 -9.01 11.44
C THR A 4 0.62 -9.16 11.17
N GLN A 5 0.96 -9.88 10.10
CA GLN A 5 2.32 -10.34 9.84
C GLN A 5 3.31 -9.19 9.58
N LEU A 6 2.80 -8.01 9.23
CA LEU A 6 3.55 -6.80 8.92
C LEU A 6 3.33 -5.67 9.93
N GLU A 7 2.78 -5.98 11.11
CA GLU A 7 2.53 -4.98 12.15
C GLU A 7 3.80 -4.20 12.52
N GLY A 8 3.67 -2.87 12.56
CA GLY A 8 4.77 -1.96 12.87
C GLY A 8 5.88 -1.89 11.81
N LYS A 9 5.68 -2.47 10.61
CA LYS A 9 6.63 -2.38 9.50
C LYS A 9 6.26 -1.23 8.55
N VAL A 10 7.27 -0.74 7.83
CA VAL A 10 7.10 0.17 6.70
C VAL A 10 7.36 -0.59 5.41
N ALA A 11 6.46 -0.46 4.43
CA ALA A 11 6.59 -1.09 3.11
C ALA A 11 6.48 -0.05 1.99
N ILE A 12 7.40 -0.08 1.02
CA ILE A 12 7.33 0.73 -0.20
C ILE A 12 6.92 -0.19 -1.35
N VAL A 13 5.87 0.19 -2.07
CA VAL A 13 5.35 -0.55 -3.23
C VAL A 13 5.48 0.30 -4.48
N THR A 14 6.34 -0.13 -5.41
CA THR A 14 6.45 0.48 -6.74
C THR A 14 5.32 0.02 -7.66
N GLY A 15 4.75 0.90 -8.49
CA GLY A 15 3.60 0.58 -9.33
C GLY A 15 2.31 0.38 -8.51
N GLY A 16 2.23 0.98 -7.32
CA GLY A 16 1.20 0.72 -6.33
C GLY A 16 -0.20 1.24 -6.67
N ARG A 17 -0.38 2.03 -7.75
CA ARG A 17 -1.69 2.60 -8.11
C ARG A 17 -2.55 1.70 -8.99
N GLY A 18 -1.98 0.69 -9.63
CA GLY A 18 -2.68 -0.15 -10.61
C GLY A 18 -2.61 -1.65 -10.30
N GLY A 19 -3.59 -2.39 -10.83
CA GLY A 19 -3.59 -3.86 -10.89
C GLY A 19 -3.08 -4.55 -9.61
N ILE A 20 -1.99 -5.28 -9.75
CA ILE A 20 -1.37 -6.06 -8.67
C ILE A 20 -0.80 -5.15 -7.58
N GLY A 21 -0.16 -4.03 -7.94
CA GLY A 21 0.46 -3.13 -6.97
C GLY A 21 -0.55 -2.55 -5.98
N ARG A 22 -1.76 -2.24 -6.45
CA ARG A 22 -2.87 -1.83 -5.58
C ARG A 22 -3.29 -2.95 -4.62
N GLY A 23 -3.43 -4.17 -5.11
CA GLY A 23 -3.77 -5.33 -4.28
C GLY A 23 -2.72 -5.62 -3.20
N ILE A 24 -1.44 -5.41 -3.52
CA ILE A 24 -0.34 -5.50 -2.56
C ILE A 24 -0.47 -4.43 -1.48
N CYS A 25 -0.70 -3.16 -1.86
CA CYS A 25 -0.89 -2.07 -0.90
C CYS A 25 -2.06 -2.37 0.06
N GLU A 26 -3.20 -2.81 -0.49
CA GLU A 26 -4.38 -3.21 0.29
C GLU A 26 -4.08 -4.37 1.25
N ARG A 27 -3.33 -5.38 0.80
CA ARG A 27 -2.98 -6.52 1.64
C ARG A 27 -2.03 -6.11 2.77
N PHE A 28 -0.97 -5.39 2.46
CA PHE A 28 0.04 -5.01 3.47
C PHE A 28 -0.54 -4.07 4.52
N SER A 29 -1.37 -3.13 4.09
CA SER A 29 -2.16 -2.28 4.99
C SER A 29 -3.00 -3.10 5.97
N LYS A 30 -3.73 -4.11 5.48
CA LYS A 30 -4.55 -5.01 6.33
C LYS A 30 -3.73 -5.84 7.30
N GLU A 31 -2.44 -6.03 7.04
CA GLU A 31 -1.52 -6.76 7.91
C GLU A 31 -0.79 -5.87 8.92
N GLY A 32 -1.12 -4.58 8.99
CA GLY A 32 -0.59 -3.64 9.98
C GLY A 32 0.64 -2.85 9.52
N ALA A 33 0.99 -2.93 8.24
CA ALA A 33 2.08 -2.11 7.70
C ALA A 33 1.64 -0.66 7.50
N SER A 34 2.57 0.27 7.72
CA SER A 34 2.53 1.59 7.09
C SER A 34 3.06 1.45 5.66
N VAL A 35 2.27 1.83 4.66
CA VAL A 35 2.57 1.52 3.27
C VAL A 35 2.72 2.81 2.47
N ILE A 36 3.76 2.88 1.63
CA ILE A 36 4.05 3.99 0.71
C ILE A 36 3.87 3.46 -0.72
N SER A 37 3.12 4.18 -1.54
CA SER A 37 2.88 3.84 -2.95
C SER A 37 3.70 4.75 -3.86
N ALA A 38 4.72 4.18 -4.50
CA ALA A 38 5.56 4.88 -5.47
C ALA A 38 5.11 4.54 -6.90
N ASP A 39 4.65 5.53 -7.65
CA ASP A 39 4.13 5.31 -9.01
C ASP A 39 4.34 6.54 -9.89
N LEU A 40 4.53 6.32 -11.19
CA LEU A 40 4.74 7.40 -12.16
C LEU A 40 3.48 8.23 -12.38
N VAL A 41 2.30 7.63 -12.19
CA VAL A 41 1.02 8.33 -12.39
C VAL A 41 0.60 9.07 -11.13
N LYS A 42 0.33 10.38 -11.26
CA LYS A 42 -0.37 11.16 -10.23
C LYS A 42 -1.88 10.92 -10.33
N GLY A 43 -2.52 10.60 -9.20
CA GLY A 43 -3.97 10.47 -9.03
C GLY A 43 -4.75 9.65 -10.08
N LYS A 44 -5.18 8.43 -9.73
CA LYS A 44 -6.52 7.85 -9.98
C LYS A 44 -6.56 6.44 -9.39
N GLY A 45 -7.68 6.10 -8.71
CA GLY A 45 -7.87 4.87 -7.96
C GLY A 45 -7.61 5.07 -6.46
N GLY A 46 -8.66 4.91 -5.64
CA GLY A 46 -8.58 5.11 -4.19
C GLY A 46 -7.59 4.13 -3.55
N LEU A 47 -6.54 4.65 -2.93
CA LEU A 47 -5.63 3.89 -2.10
C LEU A 47 -6.29 3.64 -0.72
N PRO A 48 -5.89 2.59 0.01
CA PRO A 48 -6.26 2.39 1.42
C PRO A 48 -6.00 3.64 2.26
N ILE A 49 -6.79 3.83 3.32
CA ILE A 49 -6.75 5.01 4.21
C ILE A 49 -5.40 5.28 4.89
N ASN A 50 -4.49 4.30 4.87
CA ASN A 50 -3.18 4.29 5.51
C ASN A 50 -2.04 4.09 4.50
N VAL A 51 -2.32 4.29 3.22
CA VAL A 51 -1.31 4.35 2.17
C VAL A 51 -1.15 5.80 1.78
N ASP A 52 -0.17 6.45 2.40
CA ASP A 52 0.19 7.84 2.14
C ASP A 52 1.67 7.92 1.75
N PHE A 53 2.01 9.00 1.05
CA PHE A 53 3.25 9.30 0.34
C PHE A 53 3.24 8.92 -1.15
N GLU A 54 3.03 9.94 -1.96
CA GLU A 54 3.48 10.00 -3.35
C GLU A 54 4.99 10.31 -3.35
N LEU A 55 5.79 9.44 -3.97
CA LEU A 55 7.12 9.77 -4.48
C LEU A 55 7.07 9.81 -6.01
#